data_AF-A0A9X3KZ65-F1
#
_entry.id   AF-A0A9X3KZ65-F1
#
_cell.length_a   1.000
_cell.length_b   1.000
_cell.length_c   1.000
_cell.angle_alpha   90.00
_cell.angle_beta   90.00
_cell.angle_gamma   90.00
#
_symmetry.space_group_name_H-M   'P 1'
#
loop_
_entity.id
_entity.type
_entity.pdbx_description
1 polymer ?
#
loop_
_entity_poly.entity_id
_entity_poly.type
_entity_poly.pdbx_seq_one_letter_code
_entity_poly.pdbx_strand_id
1 'polypeptide(L)'
;MLKSICRIAPAVILPLTLSACMGLSVYSPTRNKLDAQVGKNINEMLPAWPPETGAKPFVNKVDDQTTSYTYVYGYHPGHYEGRGYSTNGPMGATYGSYSAYVPEYTDCAVIFYTDKAGTVLRYDMKTNGKISYNSCGEYISGFRF
;
A
#
# COMPACT_ATOMS: atom_id res chain seq x y z
N MET A 1 26.61 4.65 -11.33
CA MET A 1 25.82 3.71 -10.50
C MET A 1 25.59 4.33 -9.12
N LEU A 2 24.54 5.14 -8.94
CA LEU A 2 24.18 5.64 -7.61
C LEU A 2 23.20 4.65 -6.96
N LYS A 3 23.66 3.97 -5.90
CA LYS A 3 22.80 3.21 -4.99
C LYS A 3 21.88 4.20 -4.28
N SER A 4 20.58 4.12 -4.55
CA SER A 4 19.56 4.83 -3.78
C SER A 4 19.46 4.17 -2.40
N ILE A 5 20.06 4.81 -1.39
CA ILE A 5 19.97 4.37 0.01
C ILE A 5 18.93 5.26 0.68
N CYS A 6 17.68 4.76 0.80
CA CYS A 6 16.67 5.33 1.69
C CYS A 6 17.20 5.07 3.13
N ARG A 7 18.10 5.93 3.65
CA ARG A 7 18.69 5.82 5.00
C ARG A 7 17.67 6.29 6.03
N ILE A 8 17.38 5.41 7.00
CA ILE A 8 16.59 5.70 8.19
C ILE A 8 17.36 6.71 9.04
N ALA A 9 16.92 7.97 9.04
CA ALA A 9 17.40 8.99 9.98
C ALA A 9 16.62 8.86 11.31
N PRO A 10 17.25 9.14 12.46
CA PRO A 10 16.62 8.97 13.76
C PRO A 10 15.48 9.99 13.95
N ALA A 11 14.47 9.54 14.69
CA ALA A 11 13.20 10.17 14.98
C ALA A 11 13.27 11.70 15.15
N VAL A 12 12.33 12.42 14.52
CA VAL A 12 11.82 13.79 14.79
C VAL A 12 11.50 14.60 13.49
N ILE A 13 11.68 14.05 12.29
CA ILE A 13 11.20 14.69 11.04
C ILE A 13 10.40 13.68 10.20
N LEU A 14 9.17 13.35 10.62
CA LEU A 14 8.47 12.14 10.16
C LEU A 14 7.22 12.25 9.26
N PRO A 15 6.94 13.35 8.52
CA PRO A 15 6.00 13.24 7.39
C PRO A 15 6.64 13.48 6.01
N LEU A 16 7.76 14.21 5.92
CA LEU A 16 8.29 14.64 4.62
C LEU A 16 9.20 13.60 3.95
N THR A 17 9.85 12.72 4.71
CA THR A 17 10.90 11.83 4.20
C THR A 17 10.38 10.47 3.72
N LEU A 18 9.32 9.90 4.33
CA LEU A 18 8.71 8.67 3.78
C LEU A 18 8.09 8.93 2.40
N SER A 19 7.57 10.14 2.18
CA SER A 19 6.75 10.45 1.03
C SER A 19 7.54 10.69 -0.28
N ALA A 20 8.84 11.02 -0.18
CA ALA A 20 9.71 11.15 -1.35
C ALA A 20 10.09 9.80 -1.99
N CYS A 21 10.04 8.68 -1.25
CA CYS A 21 10.41 7.35 -1.76
C CYS A 21 9.26 6.72 -2.62
N MET A 22 8.06 7.32 -2.75
CA MET A 22 6.91 6.78 -3.51
C MET A 22 6.73 7.36 -4.93
N GLY A 23 7.59 8.28 -5.39
CA GLY A 23 7.48 8.85 -6.74
C GLY A 23 6.25 9.73 -6.99
N LEU A 24 5.43 9.99 -5.97
CA LEU A 24 4.31 10.94 -6.02
C LEU A 24 4.78 12.36 -5.66
N SER A 25 4.31 13.34 -6.42
CA SER A 25 4.52 14.76 -6.10
C SER A 25 3.95 15.11 -4.72
N VAL A 26 4.58 16.08 -4.03
CA VAL A 26 4.05 16.69 -2.79
C VAL A 26 2.67 17.33 -2.98
N TYR A 27 2.31 17.67 -4.22
CA TYR A 27 1.02 18.26 -4.57
C TYR A 27 0.02 17.23 -5.13
N SER A 28 0.36 15.94 -5.11
CA SER A 28 -0.54 14.90 -5.61
C SER A 28 -1.79 14.77 -4.73
N PRO A 29 -3.02 14.90 -5.29
CA PRO A 29 -4.26 14.59 -4.58
C PRO A 29 -4.30 13.17 -4.04
N THR A 30 -3.65 12.20 -4.72
CA THR A 30 -3.45 10.84 -4.20
C THR A 30 -2.70 10.88 -2.89
N ARG A 31 -1.55 11.56 -2.86
CA ARG A 31 -0.75 11.72 -1.65
C ARG A 31 -1.55 12.41 -0.54
N ASN A 32 -2.25 13.50 -0.85
CA ASN A 32 -3.08 14.21 0.13
C ASN A 32 -4.15 13.30 0.74
N LYS A 33 -4.81 12.45 -0.07
CA LYS A 33 -5.80 11.48 0.43
C LYS A 33 -5.17 10.41 1.33
N LEU A 34 -3.95 9.95 1.01
CA LEU A 34 -3.21 8.96 1.82
C LEU A 34 -2.69 9.56 3.12
N ASP A 35 -2.05 10.74 3.05
CA ASP A 35 -1.54 11.48 4.21
C ASP A 35 -2.68 11.81 5.19
N ALA A 36 -3.88 12.12 4.69
CA ALA A 36 -5.06 12.38 5.52
C ALA A 36 -5.57 11.17 6.31
N GLN A 37 -5.12 9.95 6.01
CA GLN A 37 -5.47 8.76 6.81
C GLN A 37 -4.50 8.53 7.97
N VAL A 38 -3.28 9.07 7.92
CA VAL A 38 -2.31 8.91 8.99
C VAL A 38 -2.84 9.60 10.26
N GLY A 39 -2.83 8.87 11.38
CA GLY A 39 -3.40 9.31 12.65
C GLY A 39 -4.89 9.02 12.83
N LYS A 40 -5.61 8.60 11.78
CA LYS A 40 -7.02 8.17 11.89
C LYS A 40 -7.14 6.72 12.31
N ASN A 41 -8.32 6.34 12.77
CA ASN A 41 -8.61 4.95 13.06
C ASN A 41 -9.00 4.20 11.77
N ILE A 42 -8.43 3.01 11.57
CA ILE A 42 -8.69 2.18 10.40
C ILE A 42 -10.17 1.81 10.24
N ASN A 43 -10.97 1.82 11.32
CA ASN A 43 -12.41 1.58 11.26
C ASN A 43 -13.15 2.60 10.38
N GLU A 44 -12.62 3.80 10.18
CA GLU A 44 -13.18 4.80 9.25
C GLU A 44 -13.02 4.40 7.77
N MET A 45 -12.12 3.46 7.48
CA MET A 45 -11.76 2.97 6.15
C MET A 45 -12.25 1.54 5.89
N LEU A 46 -12.82 0.88 6.91
CA LEU A 46 -13.41 -0.43 6.78
C LEU A 46 -14.87 -0.33 6.34
N PRO A 47 -15.40 -1.36 5.64
CA PRO A 47 -14.67 -2.52 5.13
C PRO A 47 -13.96 -2.22 3.81
N ALA A 48 -14.13 -1.04 3.21
CA ALA A 48 -13.57 -0.72 1.90
C ALA A 48 -13.14 0.74 1.79
N TRP A 49 -12.03 0.98 1.07
CA TRP A 49 -11.47 2.31 0.86
C TRP A 49 -10.77 2.41 -0.51
N PRO A 50 -10.77 3.59 -1.15
CA PRO A 50 -11.57 4.78 -0.81
C PRO A 50 -13.07 4.52 -1.04
N PRO A 51 -14.00 5.23 -0.38
CA PRO A 51 -15.42 4.87 -0.39
C PRO A 51 -16.07 4.77 -1.78
N GLU A 52 -15.60 5.55 -2.74
CA GLU A 52 -16.15 5.63 -4.11
C GLU A 52 -15.76 4.46 -5.02
N THR A 53 -14.58 3.88 -4.82
CA THR A 53 -13.98 2.82 -5.69
C THR A 53 -13.42 1.66 -4.86
N GLY A 54 -13.87 1.54 -3.61
CA GLY A 54 -13.10 0.91 -2.54
C GLY A 54 -12.91 -0.59 -2.67
N ALA A 55 -11.71 -1.04 -2.32
CA ALA A 55 -11.39 -2.45 -2.19
C ALA A 55 -11.57 -2.91 -0.75
N LYS A 56 -11.90 -4.19 -0.52
CA LYS A 56 -11.81 -4.77 0.82
C LYS A 56 -10.35 -5.07 1.15
N PRO A 57 -9.84 -4.71 2.35
CA PRO A 57 -8.45 -4.93 2.66
C PRO A 57 -8.17 -6.39 3.03
N PHE A 58 -6.98 -6.86 2.68
CA PHE A 58 -6.37 -8.01 3.31
C PHE A 58 -5.72 -7.57 4.62
N VAL A 59 -6.00 -8.30 5.70
CA VAL A 59 -5.51 -7.95 7.04
C VAL A 59 -4.47 -8.97 7.47
N ASN A 60 -3.26 -8.49 7.79
CA ASN A 60 -2.16 -9.33 8.25
C ASN A 60 -1.49 -8.72 9.49
N LYS A 61 -1.21 -9.55 10.51
CA LYS A 61 -0.37 -9.17 11.63
C LYS A 61 1.09 -9.10 11.16
N VAL A 62 1.73 -7.94 11.32
CA VAL A 62 3.13 -7.73 10.93
C VAL A 62 4.06 -8.13 12.08
N ASP A 63 3.72 -7.68 13.28
CA ASP A 63 4.39 -8.01 14.53
C ASP A 63 3.39 -7.87 15.69
N ASP A 64 3.86 -7.97 16.93
CA ASP A 64 2.97 -7.88 18.10
C ASP A 64 2.31 -6.53 18.31
N GLN A 65 2.83 -5.45 17.72
CA GLN A 65 2.33 -4.08 17.88
C GLN A 65 1.67 -3.55 16.60
N THR A 66 1.88 -4.20 15.46
CA THR A 66 1.53 -3.67 14.15
C THR A 66 0.64 -4.61 13.35
N THR A 67 -0.48 -4.08 12.86
CA THR A 67 -1.34 -4.76 11.88
C THR A 67 -1.30 -4.02 10.55
N SER A 68 -1.31 -4.75 9.44
CA SER A 68 -1.36 -4.18 8.09
C SER A 68 -2.72 -4.43 7.44
N TYR A 69 -3.22 -3.43 6.73
CA TYR A 69 -4.46 -3.45 5.95
C TYR A 69 -4.11 -3.11 4.51
N THR A 70 -4.16 -4.12 3.65
CA THR A 70 -3.71 -4.03 2.25
C THR A 70 -4.91 -3.96 1.31
N TYR A 71 -5.08 -2.82 0.66
CA TYR A 71 -6.08 -2.56 -0.37
C TYR A 71 -5.47 -2.78 -1.75
N VAL A 72 -6.11 -3.58 -2.59
CA VAL A 72 -5.61 -3.99 -3.91
C VAL A 72 -6.51 -3.42 -5.00
N TYR A 73 -5.92 -2.84 -6.05
CA TYR A 73 -6.64 -2.15 -7.13
C TYR A 73 -6.24 -2.65 -8.53
N GLY A 74 -7.13 -2.44 -9.51
CA GLY A 74 -6.90 -2.83 -10.91
C GLY A 74 -6.89 -4.35 -11.15
N TYR A 75 -7.69 -5.10 -10.39
CA TYR A 75 -7.81 -6.54 -10.57
C TYR A 75 -8.56 -6.89 -11.87
N HIS A 76 -7.91 -7.58 -12.81
CA HIS A 76 -8.53 -8.05 -14.04
C HIS A 76 -9.05 -9.50 -13.88
N PRO A 77 -10.35 -9.78 -14.19
CA PRO A 77 -10.93 -11.09 -13.98
C PRO A 77 -10.45 -12.09 -15.03
N GLY A 78 -9.66 -13.08 -14.59
CA GLY A 78 -9.19 -14.17 -15.44
C GLY A 78 -8.55 -15.33 -14.68
N HIS A 79 -7.95 -15.12 -13.50
CA HIS A 79 -7.29 -16.20 -12.77
C HIS A 79 -7.39 -16.03 -11.25
N TYR A 80 -7.77 -17.12 -10.58
CA TYR A 80 -7.66 -17.30 -9.14
C TYR A 80 -6.19 -17.35 -8.70
N GLU A 81 -6.00 -17.04 -7.40
CA GLU A 81 -4.82 -17.25 -6.52
C GLU A 81 -4.09 -15.94 -6.15
N GLY A 82 -4.00 -15.53 -4.89
CA GLY A 82 -4.48 -16.07 -3.62
C GLY A 82 -4.47 -14.92 -2.60
N ARG A 83 -5.20 -15.12 -1.51
CA ARG A 83 -5.28 -14.18 -0.38
C ARG A 83 -3.87 -14.02 0.21
N GLY A 84 -3.14 -12.99 -0.20
CA GLY A 84 -1.67 -13.00 -0.08
C GLY A 84 -1.08 -13.97 -1.11
N TYR A 85 -0.35 -13.47 -2.09
CA TYR A 85 0.07 -14.29 -3.23
C TYR A 85 0.93 -15.48 -2.75
N SER A 86 0.49 -16.70 -3.09
CA SER A 86 1.28 -17.91 -3.01
C SER A 86 2.10 -18.00 -4.28
N THR A 87 3.42 -18.04 -4.18
CA THR A 87 4.23 -18.53 -5.29
C THR A 87 4.39 -20.04 -5.11
N ASN A 88 3.89 -20.84 -6.06
CA ASN A 88 4.21 -22.25 -6.13
C ASN A 88 5.68 -22.38 -6.58
N GLY A 89 6.59 -22.40 -5.62
CA GLY A 89 8.00 -22.74 -5.85
C GLY A 89 8.27 -24.23 -5.66
N PRO A 90 9.39 -24.77 -6.16
CA PRO A 90 9.77 -26.19 -6.00
C PRO A 90 9.97 -26.64 -4.53
N MET A 91 9.85 -25.72 -3.57
CA MET A 91 9.96 -25.97 -2.12
C MET A 91 8.65 -25.75 -1.32
N GLY A 92 7.51 -25.50 -1.99
CA GLY A 92 6.19 -25.29 -1.36
C GLY A 92 5.63 -23.88 -1.49
N ALA A 93 4.43 -23.65 -0.94
CA ALA A 93 3.73 -22.37 -0.97
C ALA A 93 4.45 -21.33 -0.09
N THR A 94 5.01 -20.29 -0.70
CA THR A 94 5.60 -19.16 0.02
C THR A 94 4.58 -18.01 0.03
N TYR A 95 4.07 -17.63 1.20
CA TYR A 95 3.18 -16.48 1.38
C TYR A 95 4.01 -15.19 1.35
N GLY A 96 3.91 -14.43 0.26
CA GLY A 96 4.55 -13.11 0.19
C GLY A 96 3.62 -11.98 0.63
N SER A 97 4.19 -10.90 1.14
CA SER A 97 3.46 -9.68 1.52
C SER A 97 3.43 -8.69 0.35
N TYR A 98 2.32 -8.02 0.08
CA TYR A 98 2.26 -6.96 -0.95
C TYR A 98 3.28 -5.82 -0.75
N SER A 99 3.85 -5.71 0.46
CA SER A 99 4.98 -4.81 0.73
C SER A 99 6.28 -5.23 0.03
N ALA A 100 6.44 -6.51 -0.30
CA ALA A 100 7.62 -7.10 -0.96
C ALA A 100 7.44 -7.27 -2.48
N TYR A 101 6.23 -7.58 -2.95
CA TYR A 101 5.95 -7.83 -4.36
C TYR A 101 4.46 -7.59 -4.66
N VAL A 102 4.17 -6.93 -5.78
CA VAL A 102 2.80 -6.80 -6.31
C VAL A 102 2.69 -7.72 -7.52
N PRO A 103 1.75 -8.69 -7.54
CA PRO A 103 1.57 -9.61 -8.65
C PRO A 103 1.31 -8.90 -9.98
N GLU A 104 1.74 -9.52 -11.07
CA GLU A 104 1.63 -8.98 -12.44
C GLU A 104 0.20 -8.58 -12.84
N TYR A 105 -0.81 -9.31 -12.33
CA TYR A 105 -2.23 -9.10 -12.62
C TYR A 105 -2.94 -8.18 -11.61
N THR A 106 -2.18 -7.59 -10.70
CA THR A 106 -2.64 -6.52 -9.81
C THR A 106 -1.92 -5.26 -10.24
N ASP A 107 -2.64 -4.20 -10.58
CA ASP A 107 -2.01 -2.95 -10.97
C ASP A 107 -1.22 -2.35 -9.80
N CYS A 108 -1.85 -2.30 -8.62
CA CYS A 108 -1.19 -1.78 -7.43
C CYS A 108 -1.86 -2.16 -6.11
N ALA A 109 -1.14 -1.90 -5.02
CA ALA A 109 -1.60 -2.06 -3.65
C ALA A 109 -1.26 -0.83 -2.80
N VAL A 110 -2.17 -0.52 -1.87
CA VAL A 110 -1.95 0.45 -0.77
C VAL A 110 -2.03 -0.29 0.55
N ILE A 111 -1.04 -0.10 1.40
CA ILE A 111 -0.90 -0.82 2.67
C ILE A 111 -0.89 0.20 3.78
N PHE A 112 -1.86 0.15 4.68
CA PHE A 112 -1.87 0.94 5.91
C PHE A 112 -1.38 0.10 7.06
N TYR A 113 -0.45 0.62 7.85
CA TYR A 113 0.05 -0.03 9.05
C TYR A 113 -0.52 0.68 10.26
N THR A 114 -1.12 -0.09 11.16
CA THR A 114 -1.78 0.44 12.36
C THR A 114 -1.10 -0.06 13.61
N ASP A 115 -1.22 0.72 14.69
CA ASP A 115 -0.98 0.20 16.03
C ASP A 115 -2.10 -0.76 16.48
N LYS A 116 -2.00 -1.27 17.73
CA LYS A 116 -3.02 -2.12 18.36
C LYS A 116 -4.38 -1.45 18.54
N ALA A 117 -4.43 -0.13 18.66
CA ALA A 117 -5.68 0.62 18.79
C ALA A 117 -6.35 0.83 17.42
N GLY A 118 -5.66 0.49 16.33
CA GLY A 118 -6.14 0.69 14.96
C GLY A 118 -5.78 2.07 14.40
N THR A 119 -4.93 2.85 15.07
CA THR A 119 -4.44 4.13 14.56
C THR A 119 -3.48 3.90 13.42
N VAL A 120 -3.73 4.48 12.26
CA VAL A 120 -2.83 4.41 11.10
C VAL A 120 -1.54 5.17 11.41
N LEU A 121 -0.42 4.46 11.43
CA LEU A 121 0.91 5.01 11.72
C LEU A 121 1.62 5.49 10.45
N ARG A 122 1.47 4.73 9.36
CA ARG A 122 2.10 4.99 8.07
C ARG A 122 1.37 4.20 6.98
N TYR A 123 1.70 4.52 5.73
CA TYR A 123 1.23 3.77 4.58
C TYR A 123 2.38 3.51 3.60
N ASP A 124 2.21 2.47 2.78
CA ASP A 124 3.03 2.20 1.60
C ASP A 124 2.11 2.09 0.38
N MET A 125 2.59 2.55 -0.78
CA MET A 125 1.94 2.32 -2.07
C MET A 125 2.93 1.57 -2.97
N LYS A 126 2.46 0.55 -3.68
CA LYS A 126 3.28 -0.32 -4.52
C LYS A 126 2.57 -0.58 -5.84
N THR A 127 3.30 -0.57 -6.95
CA THR A 127 2.79 -0.99 -8.27
C THR A 127 3.45 -2.30 -8.70
N ASN A 128 2.85 -3.00 -9.66
CA ASN A 128 3.48 -4.15 -10.34
C ASN A 128 4.64 -3.75 -11.27
N GLY A 129 5.00 -2.46 -11.35
CA GLY A 129 6.03 -1.93 -12.24
C GLY A 129 5.61 -1.74 -13.70
N LYS A 130 4.42 -2.23 -14.10
CA LYS A 130 3.84 -1.98 -15.43
C LYS A 130 3.07 -0.66 -15.49
N ILE A 131 2.55 -0.22 -14.36
CA ILE A 131 1.89 1.07 -14.23
C ILE A 131 2.68 2.03 -13.34
N SER A 132 2.51 3.33 -13.58
CA SER A 132 3.08 4.38 -12.76
C SER A 132 2.31 4.53 -11.44
N TYR A 133 2.93 5.16 -10.44
CA TYR A 133 2.25 5.55 -9.20
C TYR A 133 1.09 6.52 -9.47
N ASN A 134 1.17 7.38 -10.48
CA ASN A 134 0.08 8.28 -10.85
C ASN A 134 -1.12 7.51 -11.42
N SER A 135 -0.87 6.49 -12.25
CA SER A 135 -1.91 5.59 -12.76
C SER A 135 -2.59 4.83 -11.62
N CYS A 136 -1.83 4.37 -10.62
CA CYS A 136 -2.42 3.77 -9.44
C CYS A 136 -3.19 4.81 -8.58
N GLY A 137 -2.70 6.04 -8.54
CA GLY A 137 -3.32 7.16 -7.84
C GLY A 137 -4.71 7.53 -8.35
N GLU A 138 -5.05 7.17 -9.58
CA GLU A 138 -6.41 7.30 -10.11
C GLU A 138 -7.42 6.46 -9.31
N TYR A 139 -7.08 5.24 -8.92
CA TYR A 139 -7.97 4.40 -8.11
C TYR A 139 -8.29 5.00 -6.74
N ILE A 140 -7.37 5.83 -6.22
CA ILE A 140 -7.44 6.42 -4.88
C ILE A 140 -8.09 7.80 -4.93
N SER A 141 -7.66 8.62 -5.89
CA SER A 141 -8.00 10.03 -5.97
C SER A 141 -9.02 10.40 -7.04
N GLY A 142 -9.24 9.54 -8.04
CA GLY A 142 -10.04 9.85 -9.24
C GLY A 142 -9.31 10.69 -10.28
N PHE A 143 -8.02 10.98 -10.08
CA PHE A 143 -7.23 11.84 -10.96
C PHE A 143 -5.98 11.12 -11.49
N ARG A 144 -5.73 11.26 -12.80
CA ARG A 144 -4.46 10.90 -13.45
C ARG A 144 -3.55 12.13 -13.46
N PHE A 145 -2.31 12.01 -12.98
CA PHE A 145 -1.29 13.06 -13.00
C PHE A 145 -0.11 12.69 -13.89
#